data_AF-A0A4Y2CYP7-F1
#
_entry.id   AF-A0A4Y2CYP7-F1
#
_cell.length_a   1.000
_cell.length_b   1.000
_cell.length_c   1.000
_cell.angle_alpha   90.00
_cell.angle_beta   90.00
_cell.angle_gamma   90.00
#
_symmetry.space_group_name_H-M   'P 1'
#
loop_
_entity.id
_entity.type
_entity.pdbx_description
1 polymer ?
#
loop_
_entity_poly.entity_id
_entity_poly.type
_entity_poly.pdbx_seq_one_letter_code
_entity_poly.pdbx_strand_id
1 'polypeptide(L)'
;MVHGPCGIINPNAPCMKDGECSKQFPKAFREETEENVNGYPVYKRRCIEPVRVGKHYIDNRWIVPYNPWLSKKYNAHINVEVCASVKSVKYLYKYVYKGHDAASITLKNDDIVNHDEILNFLDGRYVSAPEAMWRLSEFSMSDKSHTVIRLAVHLPEQQAIFFKEGQENEAVERASIKDTTLTAWFKLNLIDEEAHEYYYADIPQYYVFDKPSTKWQKRQRGGQQVIGRMPVVSVQDSERFYLRMLLLRKTGVISFNDLKTIDGTLCETFQEACKVLGLLDGDQHWHDTLLEAARMQMPSYLRILFAIICGFGEVENIPDLWTQHKQSLSEDFVHRYSEETGPFYALAELNELLKSYGLNLRKVNLPSVDLQCDLFRLSYDAIEEQSKANANIEKLNSEQRYAVYKVLHSIYEYQTDMPKCFFLDGPAGTGKTFVYSTLLHAVRGKGDQAIAVASTGIAATLLSGGRTAHSIFKIPLTLNATSTCNLKPNTSEAKILLDAKVIVWDEAPMTHVHAFLAVDRLLKDLTKCDEPFGGKIILLGGDFRQVLPVILRGYRSLTVSSCIKNIDFGMIFSL
;
A
#
# COMPACT_ATOMS: atom_id res chain seq x y z
N MET A 1 -29.19 -25.81 9.06
CA MET A 1 -29.64 -24.51 9.62
C MET A 1 -30.27 -23.68 8.51
N VAL A 2 -31.40 -23.01 8.75
CA VAL A 2 -32.15 -22.28 7.72
C VAL A 2 -32.16 -20.79 8.06
N HIS A 3 -31.81 -19.94 7.09
CA HIS A 3 -32.03 -18.49 7.19
C HIS A 3 -33.53 -18.23 7.08
N GLY A 4 -34.08 -17.47 8.04
CA GLY A 4 -35.50 -17.11 8.01
C GLY A 4 -35.89 -16.43 6.69
N PRO A 5 -37.09 -16.68 6.15
CA PRO A 5 -37.56 -15.99 4.96
C PRO A 5 -37.47 -14.46 5.14
N CYS A 6 -36.96 -13.78 4.13
CA CYS A 6 -36.78 -12.32 4.08
C CYS A 6 -36.99 -11.81 2.65
N GLY A 7 -36.77 -10.52 2.42
CA GLY A 7 -37.00 -9.89 1.11
C GLY A 7 -38.49 -9.76 0.83
N ILE A 8 -38.91 -10.06 -0.40
CA ILE A 8 -40.33 -9.99 -0.82
C ILE A 8 -41.22 -10.88 0.06
N ILE A 9 -40.69 -12.03 0.52
CA ILE A 9 -41.45 -13.01 1.32
C ILE A 9 -41.73 -12.47 2.72
N ASN A 10 -40.81 -11.67 3.29
CA ASN A 10 -40.98 -11.04 4.59
C ASN A 10 -40.16 -9.74 4.66
N PRO A 11 -40.74 -8.60 4.26
CA PRO A 11 -40.04 -7.31 4.24
C PRO A 11 -39.66 -6.80 5.64
N ASN A 12 -40.33 -7.29 6.68
CA ASN A 12 -40.11 -6.89 8.07
C ASN A 12 -39.07 -7.78 8.79
N ALA A 13 -38.37 -8.66 8.07
CA ALA A 13 -37.37 -9.52 8.69
C ALA A 13 -36.21 -8.69 9.28
N PRO A 14 -35.66 -9.05 10.46
CA PRO A 14 -34.59 -8.28 11.12
C PRO A 14 -33.30 -8.11 10.28
N CYS A 15 -33.11 -8.95 9.26
CA CYS A 15 -31.98 -8.87 8.35
C CYS A 15 -32.16 -7.85 7.22
N MET A 16 -33.35 -7.28 7.04
CA MET A 16 -33.64 -6.32 5.98
C MET A 16 -33.03 -4.94 6.29
N LYS A 17 -32.30 -4.38 5.33
CA LYS A 17 -31.76 -3.01 5.35
C LYS A 17 -31.92 -2.43 3.95
N ASP A 18 -32.47 -1.22 3.87
CA ASP A 18 -32.65 -0.49 2.60
C ASP A 18 -33.38 -1.30 1.50
N GLY A 19 -34.37 -2.11 1.90
CA GLY A 19 -35.15 -2.93 0.98
C GLY A 19 -34.49 -4.25 0.55
N GLU A 20 -33.26 -4.53 1.00
CA GLU A 20 -32.54 -5.75 0.68
C GLU A 20 -32.11 -6.54 1.93
N CYS A 21 -31.87 -7.85 1.78
CA CYS A 21 -31.33 -8.65 2.86
C CYS A 21 -29.85 -8.30 3.06
N SER A 22 -29.48 -7.77 4.23
CA SER A 22 -28.09 -7.46 4.59
C SER A 22 -27.13 -8.67 4.58
N LYS A 23 -27.69 -9.90 4.53
CA LYS A 23 -26.95 -11.16 4.42
C LYS A 23 -27.02 -11.77 3.01
N GLN A 24 -27.68 -11.09 2.08
CA GLN A 24 -27.86 -11.44 0.66
C GLN A 24 -28.50 -12.82 0.47
N PHE A 25 -29.58 -13.08 1.20
CA PHE A 25 -30.45 -14.24 0.97
C PHE A 25 -31.67 -13.84 0.11
N PRO A 26 -32.17 -14.72 -0.76
CA PRO A 26 -31.65 -16.07 -1.08
C PRO A 26 -30.33 -16.03 -1.86
N LYS A 27 -29.42 -16.98 -1.61
CA LYS A 27 -28.16 -17.12 -2.34
C LYS A 27 -28.39 -17.80 -3.70
N ALA A 28 -27.51 -17.59 -4.68
CA ALA A 28 -27.61 -18.28 -5.97
C ALA A 28 -27.30 -19.79 -5.84
N PHE A 29 -27.91 -20.62 -6.69
CA PHE A 29 -27.47 -22.00 -6.87
C PHE A 29 -26.09 -22.06 -7.51
N ARG A 30 -25.29 -23.05 -7.12
CA ARG A 30 -23.91 -23.25 -7.59
C ARG A 30 -23.59 -24.73 -7.62
N GLU A 31 -22.97 -25.19 -8.70
CA GLU A 31 -22.54 -26.58 -8.84
C GLU A 31 -21.28 -26.89 -8.04
N GLU A 32 -20.42 -25.92 -7.77
CA GLU A 32 -19.18 -26.10 -7.00
C GLU A 32 -18.99 -24.96 -5.99
N THR A 33 -18.08 -25.17 -5.04
CA THR A 33 -17.70 -24.13 -4.09
C THR A 33 -16.53 -23.34 -4.67
N GLU A 34 -16.71 -22.04 -4.87
CA GLU A 34 -15.72 -21.14 -5.48
C GLU A 34 -15.12 -20.19 -4.43
N GLU A 35 -13.83 -19.89 -4.56
CA GLU A 35 -13.19 -18.83 -3.78
C GLU A 35 -13.59 -17.45 -4.31
N ASN A 36 -13.72 -16.46 -3.42
CA ASN A 36 -14.12 -15.10 -3.78
C ASN A 36 -13.07 -14.08 -3.29
N VAL A 37 -12.78 -13.09 -4.15
CA VAL A 37 -11.86 -11.97 -3.91
C VAL A 37 -12.25 -11.13 -2.68
N ASN A 38 -13.54 -11.16 -2.30
CA ASN A 38 -14.11 -10.45 -1.16
C ASN A 38 -14.03 -11.20 0.19
N GLY A 39 -13.41 -12.38 0.23
CA GLY A 39 -13.00 -13.03 1.49
C GLY A 39 -13.96 -14.07 2.09
N TYR A 40 -15.16 -14.25 1.53
CA TYR A 40 -16.10 -15.34 1.86
C TYR A 40 -16.30 -16.26 0.66
N PRO A 41 -16.18 -17.60 0.81
CA PRO A 41 -16.40 -18.54 -0.28
C PRO A 41 -17.86 -18.56 -0.74
N VAL A 42 -18.07 -18.80 -2.03
CA VAL A 42 -19.39 -19.02 -2.61
C VAL A 42 -19.66 -20.52 -2.59
N TYR A 43 -20.45 -20.98 -1.63
CA TYR A 43 -20.70 -22.41 -1.45
C TYR A 43 -21.54 -23.04 -2.55
N LYS A 44 -21.21 -24.30 -2.88
CA LYS A 44 -22.05 -25.21 -3.66
C LYS A 44 -23.46 -25.27 -3.06
N ARG A 45 -24.45 -25.00 -3.90
CA ARG A 45 -25.89 -25.04 -3.56
C ARG A 45 -26.61 -25.72 -4.71
N ARG A 46 -26.90 -27.01 -4.56
CA ARG A 46 -27.60 -27.80 -5.57
C ARG A 46 -29.07 -27.39 -5.66
N CYS A 47 -29.60 -27.33 -6.87
CA CYS A 47 -31.04 -27.20 -7.08
C CYS A 47 -31.70 -28.55 -6.76
N ILE A 48 -32.42 -28.61 -5.64
CA ILE A 48 -33.22 -29.77 -5.22
C ILE A 48 -34.65 -29.31 -4.98
N GLU A 49 -35.57 -30.26 -4.89
CA GLU A 49 -36.96 -29.96 -4.58
C GLU A 49 -37.09 -29.16 -3.27
N PRO A 50 -37.84 -28.04 -3.27
CA PRO A 50 -38.05 -27.24 -2.07
C PRO A 50 -38.79 -28.05 -0.99
N VAL A 51 -38.34 -27.91 0.25
CA VAL A 51 -38.97 -28.54 1.41
C VAL A 51 -39.85 -27.52 2.13
N ARG A 52 -41.02 -27.96 2.61
CA ARG A 52 -41.91 -27.11 3.40
C ARG A 52 -41.37 -26.97 4.83
N VAL A 53 -41.00 -25.75 5.22
CA VAL A 53 -40.57 -25.41 6.58
C VAL A 53 -41.55 -24.38 7.13
N GLY A 54 -42.44 -24.82 8.02
CA GLY A 54 -43.56 -24.01 8.51
C GLY A 54 -44.55 -23.66 7.39
N LYS A 55 -44.74 -22.35 7.14
CA LYS A 55 -45.64 -21.82 6.10
C LYS A 55 -44.95 -21.57 4.74
N HIS A 56 -43.65 -21.79 4.64
CA HIS A 56 -42.86 -21.41 3.46
C HIS A 56 -42.21 -22.62 2.81
N TYR A 57 -42.05 -22.57 1.49
CA TYR A 57 -41.25 -23.54 0.74
C TYR A 57 -39.82 -23.02 0.65
N ILE A 58 -38.87 -23.81 1.15
CA ILE A 58 -37.48 -23.42 1.30
C ILE A 58 -36.60 -24.43 0.56
N ASP A 59 -35.69 -23.91 -0.26
CA ASP A 59 -34.67 -24.69 -0.96
C ASP A 59 -33.26 -24.38 -0.42
N ASN A 60 -32.24 -24.96 -1.06
CA ASN A 60 -30.84 -24.80 -0.66
C ASN A 60 -30.32 -23.36 -0.71
N ARG A 61 -31.02 -22.40 -1.33
CA ARG A 61 -30.62 -20.99 -1.38
C ARG A 61 -30.72 -20.29 -0.02
N TRP A 62 -31.48 -20.86 0.90
CA TRP A 62 -31.74 -20.32 2.24
C TRP A 62 -30.91 -21.00 3.34
N ILE A 63 -30.09 -21.99 2.99
CA ILE A 63 -29.30 -22.74 3.97
C ILE A 63 -28.07 -21.94 4.40
N VAL A 64 -27.87 -21.82 5.71
CA VAL A 64 -26.66 -21.21 6.30
C VAL A 64 -25.59 -22.31 6.43
N PRO A 65 -24.33 -22.04 6.06
CA PRO A 65 -23.22 -22.97 6.28
C PRO A 65 -23.18 -23.44 7.74
N TYR A 66 -23.06 -24.75 7.95
CA TYR A 66 -23.05 -25.31 9.31
C TYR A 66 -22.24 -26.60 9.33
N ASN A 67 -21.73 -26.94 10.51
CA ASN A 67 -21.17 -28.25 10.78
C ASN A 67 -22.18 -29.06 11.60
N PRO A 68 -22.70 -30.20 11.07
CA PRO A 68 -23.68 -31.02 11.78
C PRO A 68 -23.19 -31.52 13.13
N TRP A 69 -21.91 -31.90 13.23
CA TRP A 69 -21.32 -32.40 14.48
C TRP A 69 -21.23 -31.30 15.53
N LEU A 70 -20.75 -30.11 15.19
CA LEU A 70 -20.67 -28.99 16.13
C LEU A 70 -22.07 -28.58 16.62
N SER A 71 -23.02 -28.45 15.70
CA SER A 71 -24.39 -28.07 16.03
C SER A 71 -25.03 -29.08 16.99
N LYS A 72 -24.79 -30.38 16.77
CA LYS A 72 -25.28 -31.46 17.64
C LYS A 72 -24.55 -31.50 18.98
N LYS A 73 -23.22 -31.39 19.00
CA LYS A 73 -22.38 -31.46 20.21
C LYS A 73 -22.74 -30.37 21.22
N TYR A 74 -22.97 -29.15 20.74
CA TYR A 74 -23.26 -28.00 21.59
C TYR A 74 -24.74 -27.66 21.69
N ASN A 75 -25.61 -28.45 21.04
CA ASN A 75 -27.05 -28.19 20.93
C ASN A 75 -27.38 -26.72 20.60
N ALA A 76 -26.65 -26.17 19.62
CA ALA A 76 -26.66 -24.75 19.31
C ALA A 76 -26.62 -24.51 17.79
N HIS A 77 -27.17 -23.37 17.35
CA HIS A 77 -27.06 -22.93 15.97
C HIS A 77 -25.68 -22.34 15.70
N ILE A 78 -24.75 -23.18 15.23
CA ILE A 78 -23.37 -22.78 14.92
C ILE A 78 -23.21 -22.59 13.41
N ASN A 79 -23.02 -21.33 12.99
CA ASN A 79 -22.58 -21.00 11.63
C ASN A 79 -21.09 -21.32 11.50
N VAL A 80 -20.70 -22.03 10.44
CA VAL A 80 -19.30 -22.40 10.17
C VAL A 80 -18.91 -21.95 8.77
N GLU A 81 -17.98 -21.01 8.70
CA GLU A 81 -17.49 -20.41 7.46
C GLU A 81 -16.05 -20.86 7.18
N VAL A 82 -15.70 -21.06 5.91
CA VAL A 82 -14.35 -21.40 5.48
C VAL A 82 -13.58 -20.11 5.20
N CYS A 83 -12.37 -20.03 5.75
CA CYS A 83 -11.56 -18.82 5.80
C CYS A 83 -10.22 -19.07 5.10
N ALA A 84 -10.21 -19.14 3.77
CA ALA A 84 -9.02 -19.54 2.99
C ALA A 84 -8.19 -18.36 2.46
N SER A 85 -8.73 -17.15 2.42
CA SER A 85 -8.01 -16.02 1.81
C SER A 85 -6.91 -15.46 2.72
N VAL A 86 -5.79 -15.00 2.13
CA VAL A 86 -4.71 -14.30 2.85
C VAL A 86 -5.24 -13.08 3.60
N LYS A 87 -6.26 -12.38 3.08
CA LYS A 87 -6.92 -11.26 3.78
C LYS A 87 -7.60 -11.73 5.06
N SER A 88 -8.28 -12.88 5.00
CA SER A 88 -9.00 -13.43 6.14
C SER A 88 -8.06 -14.01 7.20
N VAL A 89 -6.93 -14.61 6.81
CA VAL A 89 -5.85 -15.01 7.75
C VAL A 89 -5.22 -13.77 8.39
N LYS A 90 -4.88 -12.73 7.62
CA LYS A 90 -4.39 -11.44 8.16
C LYS A 90 -5.38 -10.81 9.11
N TYR A 91 -6.68 -10.91 8.82
CA TYR A 91 -7.75 -10.44 9.71
C TYR A 91 -7.75 -11.24 11.02
N LEU A 92 -7.72 -12.57 10.95
CA LEU A 92 -7.72 -13.42 12.16
C LEU A 92 -6.48 -13.16 13.03
N TYR A 93 -5.29 -13.08 12.42
CA TYR A 93 -4.07 -12.69 13.12
C TYR A 93 -4.14 -11.26 13.66
N LYS A 94 -4.75 -10.31 12.92
CA LYS A 94 -5.02 -8.98 13.47
C LYS A 94 -5.86 -9.12 14.73
N TYR A 95 -6.96 -9.85 14.77
CA TYR A 95 -7.77 -9.95 16.00
C TYR A 95 -7.05 -10.68 17.15
N VAL A 96 -6.22 -11.69 16.86
CA VAL A 96 -5.43 -12.39 17.87
C VAL A 96 -4.28 -11.53 18.42
N TYR A 97 -3.65 -10.70 17.57
CA TYR A 97 -2.43 -9.96 17.90
C TYR A 97 -2.59 -8.42 17.98
N LYS A 98 -3.79 -7.86 17.72
CA LYS A 98 -4.11 -6.42 17.81
C LYS A 98 -4.01 -5.88 19.25
N GLY A 99 -3.78 -6.77 20.21
CA GLY A 99 -3.76 -6.45 21.63
C GLY A 99 -5.19 -6.39 22.19
N HIS A 100 -5.28 -6.34 23.50
CA HIS A 100 -6.56 -6.17 24.18
C HIS A 100 -6.95 -4.70 24.15
N ASP A 101 -8.25 -4.42 24.08
CA ASP A 101 -8.73 -3.08 24.37
C ASP A 101 -8.27 -2.72 25.79
N ALA A 102 -7.62 -1.58 25.95
CA ALA A 102 -7.06 -1.14 27.22
C ALA A 102 -7.87 0.03 27.76
N ALA A 103 -8.15 0.00 29.05
CA ALA A 103 -8.76 1.10 29.78
C ALA A 103 -7.77 1.55 30.85
N SER A 104 -7.44 2.84 30.87
CA SER A 104 -6.69 3.44 31.97
C SER A 104 -7.68 3.88 33.03
N ILE A 105 -7.57 3.31 34.23
CA ILE A 105 -8.46 3.55 35.36
C ILE A 105 -7.72 4.41 36.37
N THR A 106 -8.29 5.58 36.71
CA THR A 106 -7.78 6.43 37.79
C THR A 106 -8.47 6.06 39.10
N LEU A 107 -7.70 5.57 40.07
CA LEU A 107 -8.20 5.33 41.43
C LEU A 107 -8.02 6.61 42.24
N LYS A 108 -9.13 7.25 42.64
CA LYS A 108 -9.09 8.35 43.61
C LYS A 108 -9.34 7.78 45.01
N ASN A 109 -8.34 7.87 45.88
CA ASN A 109 -8.53 7.71 47.32
C ASN A 109 -8.81 9.09 47.90
N ASP A 110 -9.99 9.27 48.52
CA ASP A 110 -10.51 10.60 48.86
C ASP A 110 -9.84 11.31 50.05
N ASP A 111 -8.77 10.81 50.67
CA ASP A 111 -8.24 11.48 51.88
C ASP A 111 -6.71 11.55 52.06
N ILE A 112 -5.88 11.16 51.09
CA ILE A 112 -4.42 11.43 51.18
C ILE A 112 -3.88 11.75 49.79
N VAL A 113 -3.40 12.99 49.60
CA VAL A 113 -2.68 13.41 48.39
C VAL A 113 -1.30 12.76 48.39
N ASN A 114 -1.21 11.52 47.90
CA ASN A 114 0.05 10.89 47.55
C ASN A 114 0.17 10.90 46.01
N HIS A 115 0.95 11.84 45.47
CA HIS A 115 1.20 12.01 44.04
C HIS A 115 2.20 10.96 43.54
N ASP A 116 1.81 9.69 43.55
CA ASP A 116 2.55 8.63 42.85
C ASP A 116 1.86 8.34 41.50
N GLU A 117 2.45 8.83 40.42
CA GLU A 117 1.92 8.73 39.05
C GLU A 117 1.79 7.27 38.58
N ILE A 118 2.55 6.33 39.18
CA ILE A 118 2.53 4.90 38.86
C ILE A 118 1.38 4.19 39.60
N LEU A 119 1.05 4.63 40.83
CA LEU A 119 -0.04 4.05 41.62
C LEU A 119 -1.44 4.60 41.26
N ASN A 120 -1.50 5.80 40.67
CA ASN A 120 -2.76 6.48 40.38
C ASN A 120 -3.47 6.00 39.10
N PHE A 121 -2.76 5.29 38.21
CA PHE A 121 -3.31 4.81 36.95
C PHE A 121 -3.08 3.31 36.81
N LEU A 122 -4.18 2.55 36.73
CA LEU A 122 -4.16 1.14 36.37
C LEU A 122 -4.51 0.99 34.90
N ASP A 123 -3.54 0.60 34.09
CA ASP A 123 -3.80 0.16 32.72
C ASP A 123 -4.38 -1.26 32.74
N GLY A 124 -5.71 -1.34 32.73
CA GLY A 124 -6.47 -2.56 32.68
C GLY A 124 -6.69 -3.05 31.25
N ARG A 125 -6.57 -4.36 31.03
CA ARG A 125 -6.98 -5.00 29.77
C ARG A 125 -8.45 -5.38 29.88
N TYR A 126 -9.27 -4.95 28.91
CA TYR A 126 -10.62 -5.47 28.75
C TYR A 126 -10.54 -6.90 28.22
N VAL A 127 -11.15 -7.82 28.96
CA VAL A 127 -11.25 -9.25 28.62
C VAL A 127 -12.72 -9.63 28.72
N SER A 128 -13.26 -10.25 27.68
CA SER A 128 -14.65 -10.71 27.71
C SER A 128 -14.84 -11.84 28.74
N ALA A 129 -16.03 -11.99 29.33
CA ALA A 129 -16.28 -13.03 30.34
C ALA A 129 -15.89 -14.46 29.91
N PRO A 130 -16.15 -14.90 28.65
CA PRO A 130 -15.68 -16.21 28.18
C PRO A 130 -14.16 -16.33 28.13
N GLU A 131 -13.46 -15.30 27.63
CA GLU A 131 -12.00 -15.27 27.57
C GLU A 131 -11.37 -15.25 28.97
N ALA A 132 -11.97 -14.50 29.91
CA ALA A 132 -11.55 -14.47 31.29
C ALA A 132 -11.67 -15.85 31.95
N MET A 133 -12.80 -16.54 31.75
CA MET A 133 -12.99 -17.92 32.24
C MET A 133 -11.95 -18.89 31.65
N TRP A 134 -11.69 -18.78 30.35
CA TRP A 134 -10.71 -19.62 29.63
C TRP A 134 -9.30 -19.44 30.18
N ARG A 135 -8.92 -18.19 30.48
CA ARG A 135 -7.64 -17.83 31.09
C ARG A 135 -7.54 -18.26 32.54
N LEU A 136 -8.58 -18.04 33.35
CA LEU A 136 -8.66 -18.47 34.75
C LEU A 136 -8.55 -19.99 34.88
N SER A 137 -9.02 -20.70 33.87
CA SER A 137 -8.92 -22.17 33.78
C SER A 137 -7.62 -22.63 33.13
N GLU A 138 -6.68 -21.73 32.83
CA GLU A 138 -5.37 -21.98 32.21
C GLU A 138 -5.43 -22.77 30.88
N PHE A 139 -6.54 -22.66 30.15
CA PHE A 139 -6.66 -23.33 28.87
C PHE A 139 -5.81 -22.65 27.80
N SER A 140 -5.16 -23.45 26.96
CA SER A 140 -4.38 -22.93 25.84
C SER A 140 -5.27 -22.14 24.87
N MET A 141 -4.96 -20.85 24.69
CA MET A 141 -5.68 -19.94 23.79
C MET A 141 -5.28 -20.12 22.32
N SER A 142 -4.08 -20.63 22.08
CA SER A 142 -3.54 -20.86 20.75
C SER A 142 -2.46 -21.92 20.81
N ASP A 143 -2.46 -22.81 19.84
CA ASP A 143 -1.38 -23.78 19.66
C ASP A 143 -0.69 -23.53 18.32
N LYS A 144 0.60 -23.88 18.23
CA LYS A 144 1.39 -23.79 17.01
C LYS A 144 1.93 -25.17 16.71
N SER A 145 1.47 -25.75 15.60
CA SER A 145 1.96 -27.04 15.14
C SER A 145 3.43 -27.01 14.70
N HIS A 146 3.99 -25.83 14.38
CA HIS A 146 5.36 -25.70 13.89
C HIS A 146 6.13 -24.56 14.59
N THR A 147 7.42 -24.80 14.83
CA THR A 147 8.38 -23.79 15.29
C THR A 147 9.10 -23.18 14.09
N VAL A 148 9.06 -21.85 13.96
CA VAL A 148 9.75 -21.14 12.87
C VAL A 148 11.09 -20.58 13.37
N ILE A 149 12.20 -21.03 12.79
CA ILE A 149 13.56 -20.56 13.08
C ILE A 149 13.97 -19.57 12.00
N ARG A 150 14.28 -18.33 12.40
CA ARG A 150 14.76 -17.29 11.46
C ARG A 150 16.24 -17.50 11.17
N LEU A 151 16.57 -17.63 9.90
CA LEU A 151 17.93 -17.83 9.41
C LEU A 151 18.52 -16.51 8.90
N ALA A 152 19.73 -16.17 9.33
CA ALA A 152 20.49 -15.03 8.85
C ALA A 152 20.86 -15.19 7.37
N VAL A 153 20.77 -14.10 6.62
CA VAL A 153 21.20 -14.00 5.22
C VAL A 153 21.86 -12.64 5.10
N HIS A 154 23.16 -12.59 4.81
CA HIS A 154 23.93 -11.35 4.68
C HIS A 154 25.16 -11.59 3.81
N LEU A 155 25.71 -10.53 3.24
CA LEU A 155 27.00 -10.55 2.53
C LEU A 155 28.16 -10.68 3.54
N PRO A 156 29.39 -11.01 3.08
CA PRO A 156 30.58 -10.98 3.92
C PRO A 156 30.67 -9.65 4.68
N GLU A 157 30.92 -9.72 5.99
CA GLU A 157 31.07 -8.56 6.88
C GLU A 157 29.85 -7.62 7.01
N GLN A 158 28.72 -7.91 6.37
CA GLN A 158 27.49 -7.09 6.42
C GLN A 158 26.42 -7.67 7.35
N GLN A 159 26.85 -8.19 8.50
CA GLN A 159 25.96 -8.79 9.49
C GLN A 159 25.15 -7.70 10.22
N ALA A 160 23.88 -7.99 10.53
CA ALA A 160 23.08 -7.06 11.32
C ALA A 160 23.49 -7.11 12.80
N ILE A 161 23.92 -5.98 13.35
CA ILE A 161 24.33 -5.83 14.75
C ILE A 161 23.30 -4.97 15.47
N PHE A 162 22.82 -5.44 16.63
CA PHE A 162 21.93 -4.67 17.50
C PHE A 162 22.73 -4.15 18.69
N PHE A 163 22.61 -2.85 18.95
CA PHE A 163 23.29 -2.17 20.05
C PHE A 163 22.33 -1.23 20.77
N LYS A 164 22.68 -0.87 22.01
CA LYS A 164 22.09 0.26 22.72
C LYS A 164 22.92 1.49 22.41
N GLU A 165 22.26 2.63 22.25
CA GLU A 165 22.93 3.92 22.01
C GLU A 165 24.04 4.16 23.04
N GLY A 166 25.27 4.43 22.57
CA GLY A 166 26.47 4.56 23.40
C GLY A 166 27.26 3.28 23.65
N GLN A 167 26.82 2.12 23.13
CA GLN A 167 27.51 0.82 23.22
C GLN A 167 27.84 0.21 21.83
N GLU A 168 28.08 1.07 20.84
CA GLU A 168 28.33 0.68 19.45
C GLU A 168 29.57 -0.22 19.34
N ASN A 169 30.71 0.23 19.88
CA ASN A 169 31.99 -0.46 19.78
C ASN A 169 31.95 -1.84 20.46
N GLU A 170 31.36 -1.93 21.65
CA GLU A 170 31.17 -3.22 22.34
C GLU A 170 30.27 -4.17 21.55
N ALA A 171 29.26 -3.65 20.85
CA ALA A 171 28.38 -4.49 20.05
C ALA A 171 29.10 -5.05 18.82
N VAL A 172 30.01 -4.26 18.21
CA VAL A 172 30.88 -4.72 17.12
C VAL A 172 31.85 -5.80 17.61
N GLU A 173 32.49 -5.61 18.76
CA GLU A 173 33.36 -6.63 19.36
C GLU A 173 32.60 -7.91 19.74
N ARG A 174 31.37 -7.79 20.27
CA ARG A 174 30.53 -8.97 20.54
C ARG A 174 30.12 -9.69 19.26
N ALA A 175 29.90 -8.96 18.17
CA ALA A 175 29.52 -9.53 16.88
C ALA A 175 30.69 -10.22 16.18
N SER A 176 31.93 -9.74 16.35
CA SER A 176 33.11 -10.38 15.77
C SER A 176 33.42 -11.76 16.36
N ILE A 177 33.01 -11.99 17.62
CA ILE A 177 33.20 -13.27 18.32
C ILE A 177 32.05 -14.26 18.03
N LYS A 178 30.84 -13.77 17.77
CA LYS A 178 29.63 -14.58 17.66
C LYS A 178 29.32 -14.96 16.21
N ASP A 179 29.03 -16.22 15.99
CA ASP A 179 28.56 -16.68 14.68
C ASP A 179 27.08 -16.37 14.47
N THR A 180 26.74 -15.98 13.24
CA THR A 180 25.36 -15.97 12.78
C THR A 180 24.94 -17.40 12.45
N THR A 181 23.64 -17.64 12.27
CA THR A 181 23.17 -18.97 11.84
C THR A 181 23.79 -19.39 10.50
N LEU A 182 24.18 -18.42 9.64
CA LEU A 182 24.80 -18.65 8.34
C LEU A 182 26.28 -19.01 8.49
N THR A 183 27.06 -18.22 9.23
CA THR A 183 28.50 -18.52 9.43
C THR A 183 28.69 -19.77 10.28
N ALA A 184 27.80 -20.03 11.22
CA ALA A 184 27.77 -21.29 11.96
C ALA A 184 27.43 -22.49 11.07
N TRP A 185 26.60 -22.31 10.02
CA TRP A 185 26.30 -23.39 9.07
C TRP A 185 27.53 -23.73 8.22
N PHE A 186 28.28 -22.73 7.77
CA PHE A 186 29.58 -22.95 7.11
C PHE A 186 30.53 -23.75 7.99
N LYS A 187 30.63 -23.40 9.29
CA LYS A 187 31.44 -24.14 10.27
C LYS A 187 30.90 -25.54 10.54
N LEU A 188 29.58 -25.72 10.54
CA LEU A 188 28.96 -27.05 10.70
C LEU A 188 29.36 -27.97 9.55
N ASN A 189 29.29 -27.47 8.30
CA ASN A 189 29.70 -28.24 7.12
C ASN A 189 31.20 -28.56 7.11
N LEU A 190 32.05 -27.86 7.87
CA LEU A 190 33.46 -28.27 8.01
C LEU A 190 33.66 -29.46 8.96
N ILE A 191 32.69 -29.74 9.84
CA ILE A 191 32.85 -30.67 10.97
C ILE A 191 31.97 -31.91 10.80
N ASP A 192 30.78 -31.75 10.21
CA ASP A 192 29.78 -32.81 10.08
C ASP A 192 29.42 -33.03 8.60
N GLU A 193 29.82 -34.18 8.07
CA GLU A 193 29.54 -34.56 6.67
C GLU A 193 28.03 -34.76 6.42
N GLU A 194 27.24 -35.17 7.43
CA GLU A 194 25.80 -35.32 7.26
C GLU A 194 25.11 -33.97 6.98
N ALA A 195 25.70 -32.86 7.44
CA ALA A 195 25.17 -31.53 7.16
C ALA A 195 25.25 -31.16 5.66
N HIS A 196 26.10 -31.84 4.88
CA HIS A 196 26.24 -31.61 3.44
C HIS A 196 25.04 -32.07 2.63
N GLU A 197 24.18 -32.91 3.20
CA GLU A 197 22.96 -33.38 2.52
C GLU A 197 21.82 -32.36 2.57
N TYR A 198 21.93 -31.32 3.41
CA TYR A 198 20.83 -30.42 3.69
C TYR A 198 21.07 -29.01 3.17
N TYR A 199 20.04 -28.41 2.56
CA TYR A 199 20.04 -26.99 2.24
C TYR A 199 20.03 -26.18 3.53
N TYR A 200 20.60 -24.96 3.48
CA TYR A 200 20.63 -24.07 4.63
C TYR A 200 19.23 -23.82 5.24
N ALA A 201 18.19 -23.74 4.40
CA ALA A 201 16.80 -23.59 4.83
C ALA A 201 16.28 -24.76 5.67
N ASP A 202 16.81 -25.96 5.46
CA ASP A 202 16.34 -27.20 6.06
C ASP A 202 17.17 -27.62 7.29
N ILE A 203 18.34 -27.03 7.50
CA ILE A 203 19.20 -27.27 8.67
C ILE A 203 18.43 -27.25 10.00
N PRO A 204 17.49 -26.32 10.26
CA PRO A 204 16.72 -26.34 11.51
C PRO A 204 15.90 -27.61 11.76
N GLN A 205 15.56 -28.39 10.73
CA GLN A 205 14.87 -29.67 10.86
C GLN A 205 15.77 -30.76 11.45
N TYR A 206 17.08 -30.68 11.22
CA TYR A 206 18.07 -31.70 11.61
C TYR A 206 19.02 -31.22 12.71
N TYR A 207 19.17 -29.90 12.88
CA TYR A 207 20.06 -29.29 13.86
C TYR A 207 19.33 -28.20 14.67
N VAL A 208 19.79 -28.00 15.90
CA VAL A 208 19.36 -26.95 16.82
C VAL A 208 20.46 -25.91 16.92
N PHE A 209 20.13 -24.64 16.73
CA PHE A 209 21.07 -23.54 16.93
C PHE A 209 21.17 -23.20 18.41
N ASP A 210 22.30 -23.50 19.03
CA ASP A 210 22.58 -23.13 20.40
C ASP A 210 23.04 -21.67 20.46
N LYS A 211 22.15 -20.79 20.95
CA LYS A 211 22.41 -19.34 20.96
C LYS A 211 23.60 -18.92 21.84
N PRO A 212 23.84 -19.51 23.03
CA PRO A 212 24.99 -19.20 23.85
C PRO A 212 26.33 -19.53 23.17
N SER A 213 26.47 -20.73 22.58
CA SER A 213 27.72 -21.13 21.90
C SER A 213 27.80 -20.71 20.44
N THR A 214 26.71 -20.19 19.86
CA THR A 214 26.53 -19.84 18.45
C THR A 214 26.88 -20.98 17.49
N LYS A 215 26.50 -22.22 17.85
CA LYS A 215 26.80 -23.43 17.09
C LYS A 215 25.53 -24.22 16.76
N TRP A 216 25.57 -24.93 15.64
CA TRP A 216 24.57 -25.94 15.32
C TRP A 216 24.92 -27.26 16.00
N GLN A 217 23.93 -27.90 16.61
CA GLN A 217 24.06 -29.21 17.26
C GLN A 217 22.99 -30.15 16.73
N LYS A 218 23.30 -31.44 16.60
CA LYS A 218 22.37 -32.43 16.05
C LYS A 218 21.07 -32.49 16.85
N ARG A 219 19.93 -32.39 16.17
CA ARG A 219 18.61 -32.38 16.78
C ARG A 219 18.21 -33.79 17.19
N GLN A 220 17.76 -33.93 18.43
CA GLN A 220 17.32 -35.23 18.96
C GLN A 220 15.82 -35.51 18.73
N ARG A 221 14.96 -34.47 18.67
CA ARG A 221 13.48 -34.62 18.57
C ARG A 221 12.81 -33.44 17.84
N GLY A 222 11.63 -33.70 17.27
CA GLY A 222 10.71 -32.66 16.79
C GLY A 222 11.05 -32.03 15.43
N GLY A 223 11.96 -32.61 14.64
CA GLY A 223 12.44 -32.04 13.38
C GLY A 223 11.34 -31.77 12.35
N GLN A 224 10.36 -32.68 12.23
CA GLN A 224 9.23 -32.59 11.29
C GLN A 224 8.30 -31.38 11.53
N GLN A 225 8.39 -30.77 12.71
CA GLN A 225 7.58 -29.61 13.10
C GLN A 225 8.42 -28.32 13.16
N VAL A 226 9.55 -28.26 12.47
CA VAL A 226 10.43 -27.08 12.45
C VAL A 226 10.57 -26.56 11.02
N ILE A 227 10.47 -25.24 10.86
CA ILE A 227 10.60 -24.58 9.57
C ILE A 227 11.71 -23.54 9.68
N GLY A 228 12.77 -23.71 8.89
CA GLY A 228 13.77 -22.67 8.69
C GLY A 228 13.24 -21.60 7.74
N ARG A 229 13.34 -20.33 8.13
CA ARG A 229 12.84 -19.21 7.33
C ARG A 229 13.94 -18.17 7.13
N MET A 230 14.40 -18.05 5.90
CA MET A 230 15.23 -16.93 5.46
C MET A 230 14.37 -15.67 5.26
N PRO A 231 14.88 -14.48 5.60
CA PRO A 231 14.21 -13.22 5.30
C PRO A 231 13.98 -13.07 3.80
N VAL A 232 12.94 -12.32 3.44
CA VAL A 232 12.77 -11.86 2.06
C VAL A 232 13.84 -10.80 1.80
N VAL A 233 14.58 -10.95 0.71
CA VAL A 233 15.58 -9.98 0.25
C VAL A 233 15.02 -9.34 -1.02
N SER A 234 15.10 -8.02 -1.12
CA SER A 234 14.66 -7.27 -2.31
C SER A 234 15.63 -7.51 -3.46
N VAL A 235 15.15 -7.59 -4.69
CA VAL A 235 16.00 -7.64 -5.91
C VAL A 235 16.88 -6.39 -6.02
N GLN A 236 16.45 -5.27 -5.44
CA GLN A 236 17.26 -4.04 -5.36
C GLN A 236 18.52 -4.19 -4.49
N ASP A 237 18.57 -5.17 -3.59
CA ASP A 237 19.76 -5.60 -2.83
C ASP A 237 20.38 -6.80 -3.57
N SER A 238 20.89 -6.53 -4.77
CA SER A 238 21.18 -7.52 -5.83
C SER A 238 22.02 -8.70 -5.34
N GLU A 239 23.22 -8.45 -4.85
CA GLU A 239 24.14 -9.53 -4.44
C GLU A 239 23.60 -10.36 -3.28
N ARG A 240 22.90 -9.74 -2.32
CA ARG A 240 22.29 -10.47 -1.20
C ARG A 240 21.09 -11.31 -1.66
N PHE A 241 20.36 -10.84 -2.67
CA PHE A 241 19.26 -11.57 -3.29
C PHE A 241 19.79 -12.84 -3.98
N TYR A 242 20.83 -12.73 -4.79
CA TYR A 242 21.46 -13.87 -5.46
C TYR A 242 22.13 -14.83 -4.46
N LEU A 243 22.77 -14.31 -3.41
CA LEU A 243 23.26 -15.13 -2.30
C LEU A 243 22.13 -15.97 -1.69
N ARG A 244 20.96 -15.37 -1.42
CA ARG A 244 19.80 -16.09 -0.90
C ARG A 244 19.31 -17.18 -1.85
N MET A 245 19.33 -16.93 -3.16
CA MET A 245 18.99 -17.94 -4.17
C MET A 245 19.93 -19.15 -4.10
N LEU A 246 21.24 -18.91 -4.03
CA LEU A 246 22.23 -19.97 -3.91
C LEU A 246 22.07 -20.78 -2.63
N LEU A 247 21.76 -20.13 -1.49
CA LEU A 247 21.48 -20.82 -0.21
C LEU A 247 20.26 -21.76 -0.26
N LEU A 248 19.35 -21.58 -1.21
CA LEU A 248 18.19 -22.46 -1.44
C LEU A 248 18.49 -23.63 -2.39
N ARG A 249 19.68 -23.66 -3.00
CA ARG A 249 20.00 -24.55 -4.12
C ARG A 249 21.35 -25.27 -3.98
N LYS A 250 22.21 -24.83 -3.07
CA LYS A 250 23.48 -25.48 -2.76
C LYS A 250 23.48 -26.05 -1.35
N THR A 251 24.02 -27.25 -1.21
CA THR A 251 24.29 -27.93 0.06
C THR A 251 25.80 -28.06 0.28
N GLY A 252 26.22 -28.45 1.48
CA GLY A 252 27.65 -28.69 1.79
C GLY A 252 28.55 -27.45 1.73
N VAL A 253 28.00 -26.25 1.70
CA VAL A 253 28.78 -25.02 1.51
C VAL A 253 29.57 -24.67 2.76
N ILE A 254 30.90 -24.48 2.64
CA ILE A 254 31.79 -24.21 3.78
C ILE A 254 32.26 -22.75 3.90
N SER A 255 31.95 -21.90 2.91
CA SER A 255 32.28 -20.47 2.94
C SER A 255 31.47 -19.66 1.92
N PHE A 256 31.56 -18.33 1.99
CA PHE A 256 30.99 -17.45 0.95
C PHE A 256 31.62 -17.67 -0.42
N ASN A 257 32.93 -17.93 -0.49
CA ASN A 257 33.60 -18.21 -1.76
C ASN A 257 33.14 -19.55 -2.33
N ASP A 258 33.00 -20.56 -1.48
CA ASP A 258 32.48 -21.87 -1.86
C ASP A 258 31.02 -21.79 -2.36
N LEU A 259 30.22 -20.87 -1.79
CA LEU A 259 28.88 -20.58 -2.30
C LEU A 259 28.92 -20.07 -3.76
N LYS A 260 29.93 -19.24 -4.11
CA LYS A 260 30.15 -18.71 -5.47
C LYS A 260 30.84 -19.68 -6.43
N THR A 261 31.44 -20.76 -5.94
CA THR A 261 32.11 -21.74 -6.80
C THR A 261 31.10 -22.65 -7.48
N ILE A 262 30.99 -22.63 -8.81
CA ILE A 262 30.13 -23.52 -9.59
C ILE A 262 31.03 -24.39 -10.47
N ASP A 263 30.85 -25.71 -10.41
CA ASP A 263 31.65 -26.71 -11.16
C ASP A 263 33.17 -26.50 -11.03
N GLY A 264 33.64 -26.14 -9.83
CA GLY A 264 35.06 -25.90 -9.54
C GLY A 264 35.59 -24.53 -9.97
N THR A 265 34.78 -23.67 -10.60
CA THR A 265 35.16 -22.32 -11.01
C THR A 265 34.59 -21.28 -10.04
N LEU A 266 35.45 -20.44 -9.47
CA LEU A 266 35.05 -19.37 -8.57
C LEU A 266 34.53 -18.17 -9.36
N CYS A 267 33.23 -17.86 -9.22
CA CYS A 267 32.65 -16.64 -9.78
C CYS A 267 33.01 -15.39 -8.96
N GLU A 268 33.05 -14.23 -9.62
CA GLU A 268 33.34 -12.95 -8.97
C GLU A 268 32.18 -12.54 -8.06
N THR A 269 30.95 -12.69 -8.55
CA THR A 269 29.71 -12.26 -7.88
C THR A 269 28.75 -13.42 -7.60
N PHE A 270 27.82 -13.24 -6.67
CA PHE A 270 26.74 -14.20 -6.44
C PHE A 270 25.76 -14.23 -7.63
N GLN A 271 25.58 -13.10 -8.32
CA GLN A 271 24.79 -13.03 -9.55
C GLN A 271 25.36 -13.94 -10.65
N GLU A 272 26.67 -13.84 -10.90
CA GLU A 272 27.34 -14.68 -11.90
C GLU A 272 27.24 -16.17 -11.55
N ALA A 273 27.42 -16.52 -10.27
CA ALA A 273 27.22 -17.90 -9.82
C ALA A 273 25.78 -18.41 -10.08
N CYS A 274 24.75 -17.58 -9.86
CA CYS A 274 23.37 -17.93 -10.22
C CYS A 274 23.20 -18.11 -11.73
N LYS A 275 23.86 -17.28 -12.55
CA LYS A 275 23.81 -17.35 -14.01
C LYS A 275 24.42 -18.64 -14.54
N VAL A 276 25.64 -18.98 -14.09
CA VAL A 276 26.33 -20.22 -14.48
C VAL A 276 25.53 -21.45 -14.05
N LEU A 277 24.88 -21.39 -12.87
CA LEU A 277 24.01 -22.46 -12.38
C LEU A 277 22.65 -22.54 -13.11
N GLY A 278 22.38 -21.66 -14.07
CA GLY A 278 21.13 -21.65 -14.86
C GLY A 278 19.89 -21.23 -14.06
N LEU A 279 20.07 -20.45 -12.99
CA LEU A 279 18.95 -19.96 -12.17
C LEU A 279 18.31 -18.67 -12.70
N LEU A 280 18.91 -18.04 -13.71
CA LEU A 280 18.43 -16.80 -14.34
C LEU A 280 18.07 -17.10 -15.81
N ASP A 281 16.84 -16.77 -16.21
CA ASP A 281 16.42 -16.82 -17.62
C ASP A 281 16.99 -15.61 -18.36
N GLY A 282 17.54 -15.82 -19.56
CA GLY A 282 18.10 -14.73 -20.36
C GLY A 282 17.05 -13.71 -20.82
N ASP A 283 17.50 -12.53 -21.26
CA ASP A 283 16.63 -11.39 -21.59
C ASP A 283 15.67 -11.60 -22.77
N GLN A 284 15.76 -12.72 -23.49
CA GLN A 284 15.00 -12.99 -24.72
C GLN A 284 13.49 -12.76 -24.56
N HIS A 285 12.92 -13.19 -23.43
CA HIS A 285 11.50 -13.00 -23.14
C HIS A 285 11.10 -11.52 -23.01
N TRP A 286 12.00 -10.66 -22.52
CA TRP A 286 11.79 -9.20 -22.49
C TRP A 286 11.84 -8.60 -23.90
N HIS A 287 12.75 -9.08 -24.75
CA HIS A 287 12.78 -8.69 -26.16
C HIS A 287 11.48 -9.11 -26.87
N ASP A 288 11.04 -10.35 -26.70
CA ASP A 288 9.82 -10.87 -27.32
C ASP A 288 8.58 -10.08 -26.85
N THR A 289 8.51 -9.76 -25.55
CA THR A 289 7.44 -8.95 -24.95
C THR A 289 7.37 -7.54 -25.56
N LEU A 290 8.52 -6.86 -25.69
CA LEU A 290 8.56 -5.52 -26.29
C LEU A 290 8.24 -5.56 -27.79
N LEU A 291 8.68 -6.58 -28.52
CA LEU A 291 8.34 -6.77 -29.94
C LEU A 291 6.86 -7.04 -30.16
N GLU A 292 6.23 -7.84 -29.31
CA GLU A 292 4.80 -8.09 -29.36
C GLU A 292 4.01 -6.81 -29.07
N ALA A 293 4.36 -6.11 -27.98
CA ALA A 293 3.71 -4.87 -27.60
C ALA A 293 3.85 -3.79 -28.69
N ALA A 294 5.01 -3.70 -29.34
CA ALA A 294 5.27 -2.73 -30.40
C ALA A 294 4.33 -2.87 -31.61
N ARG A 295 3.71 -4.04 -31.81
CA ARG A 295 2.73 -4.26 -32.89
C ARG A 295 1.31 -3.79 -32.53
N MET A 296 1.03 -3.56 -31.25
CA MET A 296 -0.34 -3.34 -30.75
C MET A 296 -0.51 -2.04 -29.96
N GLN A 297 0.58 -1.44 -29.47
CA GLN A 297 0.54 -0.32 -28.54
C GLN A 297 1.26 0.91 -29.10
N MET A 298 0.87 2.09 -28.61
CA MET A 298 1.54 3.34 -28.97
C MET A 298 2.90 3.47 -28.26
N PRO A 299 3.87 4.21 -28.83
CA PRO A 299 5.21 4.40 -28.25
C PRO A 299 5.23 4.87 -26.79
N SER A 300 4.27 5.69 -26.37
CA SER A 300 4.12 6.13 -24.98
C SER A 300 3.85 4.97 -24.01
N TYR A 301 2.98 4.02 -24.38
CA TYR A 301 2.72 2.82 -23.60
C TYR A 301 3.89 1.85 -23.64
N LEU A 302 4.63 1.77 -24.75
CA LEU A 302 5.88 0.99 -24.82
C LEU A 302 6.93 1.53 -23.84
N ARG A 303 7.03 2.85 -23.67
CA ARG A 303 7.93 3.47 -22.68
C ARG A 303 7.51 3.17 -21.23
N ILE A 304 6.21 3.13 -20.94
CA ILE A 304 5.70 2.67 -19.64
C ILE A 304 6.06 1.20 -19.40
N LEU A 305 5.82 0.33 -20.39
CA LEU A 305 6.16 -1.08 -20.31
C LEU A 305 7.67 -1.30 -20.12
N PHE A 306 8.50 -0.56 -20.86
CA PHE A 306 9.95 -0.58 -20.71
C PHE A 306 10.37 -0.18 -19.28
N ALA A 307 9.76 0.87 -18.71
CA ALA A 307 10.05 1.30 -17.34
C ALA A 307 9.60 0.25 -16.29
N ILE A 308 8.48 -0.45 -16.52
CA ILE A 308 8.02 -1.58 -15.70
C ILE A 308 9.01 -2.74 -15.79
N ILE A 309 9.46 -3.11 -17.00
CA ILE A 309 10.45 -4.15 -17.23
C ILE A 309 11.78 -3.78 -16.52
N CYS A 310 12.23 -2.53 -16.59
CA CYS A 310 13.41 -2.10 -15.85
C CYS A 310 13.21 -2.09 -14.32
N GLY A 311 11.99 -1.78 -13.85
CA GLY A 311 11.68 -1.65 -12.43
C GLY A 311 11.41 -2.97 -11.72
N PHE A 312 10.86 -3.95 -12.43
CA PHE A 312 10.40 -5.23 -11.87
C PHE A 312 10.91 -6.46 -12.63
N GLY A 313 11.34 -6.30 -13.88
CA GLY A 313 11.93 -7.37 -14.66
C GLY A 313 13.39 -7.58 -14.28
N GLU A 314 13.81 -8.83 -14.29
CA GLU A 314 15.20 -9.23 -14.10
C GLU A 314 15.94 -9.12 -15.45
N VAL A 315 16.19 -7.90 -15.91
CA VAL A 315 16.89 -7.64 -17.18
C VAL A 315 18.41 -7.65 -16.95
N GLU A 316 19.13 -8.51 -17.66
CA GLU A 316 20.60 -8.59 -17.62
C GLU A 316 21.28 -7.38 -18.29
N ASN A 317 20.77 -6.93 -19.44
CA ASN A 317 21.38 -5.87 -20.25
C ASN A 317 20.37 -4.84 -20.75
N ILE A 318 19.97 -3.92 -19.86
CA ILE A 318 19.08 -2.81 -20.20
C ILE A 318 19.61 -1.93 -21.36
N PRO A 319 20.92 -1.63 -21.47
CA PRO A 319 21.47 -0.91 -22.63
C PRO A 319 21.23 -1.61 -23.97
N ASP A 320 21.36 -2.93 -24.03
CA ASP A 320 21.06 -3.71 -25.23
C ASP A 320 19.56 -3.71 -25.53
N LEU A 321 18.72 -3.94 -24.50
CA LEU A 321 17.27 -3.89 -24.61
C LEU A 321 16.79 -2.53 -25.15
N TRP A 322 17.34 -1.42 -24.64
CA TRP A 322 17.09 -0.09 -25.18
C TRP A 322 17.54 0.02 -26.63
N THR A 323 18.77 -0.39 -26.94
CA THR A 323 19.36 -0.22 -28.28
C THR A 323 18.54 -0.94 -29.35
N GLN A 324 18.04 -2.14 -29.05
CA GLN A 324 17.23 -2.93 -29.97
C GLN A 324 15.81 -2.36 -30.16
N HIS A 325 15.21 -1.76 -29.12
CA HIS A 325 13.81 -1.31 -29.15
C HIS A 325 13.62 0.21 -29.27
N LYS A 326 14.72 1.00 -29.31
CA LYS A 326 14.67 2.48 -29.29
C LYS A 326 13.84 3.09 -30.41
N GLN A 327 13.78 2.46 -31.59
CA GLN A 327 13.00 2.97 -32.72
C GLN A 327 11.50 2.95 -32.40
N SER A 328 10.96 1.80 -31.99
CA SER A 328 9.56 1.69 -31.57
C SER A 328 9.26 2.51 -30.32
N LEU A 329 10.22 2.61 -29.40
CA LEU A 329 10.09 3.43 -28.18
C LEU A 329 10.16 4.93 -28.43
N SER A 330 10.56 5.41 -29.61
CA SER A 330 10.70 6.84 -29.90
C SER A 330 9.94 7.32 -31.14
N GLU A 331 9.18 6.44 -31.80
CA GLU A 331 8.51 6.70 -33.08
C GLU A 331 7.65 7.98 -33.08
N ASP A 332 6.88 8.22 -32.02
CA ASP A 332 6.05 9.41 -31.87
C ASP A 332 6.85 10.71 -31.77
N PHE A 333 8.01 10.66 -31.09
CA PHE A 333 8.94 11.79 -31.02
C PHE A 333 9.75 11.96 -32.28
N VAL A 334 10.11 10.88 -32.97
CA VAL A 334 10.76 10.93 -34.28
C VAL A 334 9.84 11.60 -35.30
N HIS A 335 8.56 11.24 -35.32
CA HIS A 335 7.57 11.86 -36.20
C HIS A 335 7.33 13.35 -35.87
N ARG A 336 7.42 13.74 -34.60
CA ARG A 336 7.20 15.13 -34.16
C ARG A 336 8.43 16.02 -34.36
N TYR A 337 9.63 15.46 -34.24
CA TYR A 337 10.88 16.20 -34.28
C TYR A 337 11.77 15.67 -35.41
N SER A 338 12.72 14.78 -35.12
CA SER A 338 13.60 14.15 -36.11
C SER A 338 14.12 12.80 -35.62
N GLU A 339 14.67 11.99 -36.52
CA GLU A 339 15.34 10.72 -36.16
C GLU A 339 16.51 10.91 -35.20
N GLU A 340 17.24 12.04 -35.32
CA GLU A 340 18.37 12.36 -34.45
C GLU A 340 17.92 12.79 -33.06
N THR A 341 16.83 13.56 -32.95
CA THR A 341 16.40 14.16 -31.68
C THR A 341 15.33 13.34 -30.94
N GLY A 342 14.53 12.56 -31.65
CA GLY A 342 13.42 11.76 -31.09
C GLY A 342 13.82 10.79 -29.97
N PRO A 343 14.91 10.00 -30.12
CA PRO A 343 15.38 9.10 -29.06
C PRO A 343 15.78 9.82 -27.77
N PHE A 344 16.26 11.07 -27.85
CA PHE A 344 16.61 11.84 -26.66
C PHE A 344 15.37 12.29 -25.87
N TYR A 345 14.28 12.66 -26.56
CA TYR A 345 12.99 12.93 -25.91
C TYR A 345 12.38 11.68 -25.29
N ALA A 346 12.49 10.52 -25.95
CA ALA A 346 12.06 9.24 -25.39
C ALA A 346 12.84 8.87 -24.11
N LEU A 347 14.17 9.08 -24.09
CA LEU A 347 14.99 8.87 -22.90
C LEU A 347 14.65 9.85 -21.77
N ALA A 348 14.37 11.11 -22.08
CA ALA A 348 13.96 12.10 -21.09
C ALA A 348 12.62 11.70 -20.44
N GLU A 349 11.66 11.22 -21.24
CA GLU A 349 10.40 10.68 -20.73
C GLU A 349 10.60 9.41 -19.87
N LEU A 350 11.41 8.46 -20.36
CA LEU A 350 11.75 7.25 -19.61
C LEU A 350 12.41 7.55 -18.27
N ASN A 351 13.26 8.59 -18.19
CA ASN A 351 13.89 8.99 -16.94
C ASN A 351 12.86 9.37 -15.86
N GLU A 352 11.78 10.05 -16.23
CA GLU A 352 10.70 10.40 -15.29
C GLU A 352 9.89 9.16 -14.88
N LEU A 353 9.60 8.26 -15.82
CA LEU A 353 8.92 7.00 -15.52
C LEU A 353 9.73 6.11 -14.58
N LEU A 354 11.05 6.00 -14.80
CA LEU A 354 11.97 5.23 -13.96
C LEU A 354 12.06 5.75 -12.53
N LYS A 355 11.92 7.07 -12.31
CA LYS A 355 11.91 7.65 -10.95
C LYS A 355 10.78 7.08 -10.09
N SER A 356 9.62 6.74 -10.69
CA SER A 356 8.50 6.13 -9.97
C SER A 356 8.85 4.75 -9.37
N TYR A 357 9.88 4.10 -9.92
CA TYR A 357 10.42 2.82 -9.46
C TYR A 357 11.73 2.96 -8.67
N GLY A 358 12.14 4.19 -8.32
CA GLY A 358 13.40 4.47 -7.63
C GLY A 358 14.66 4.35 -8.51
N LEU A 359 14.48 4.24 -9.82
CA LEU A 359 15.53 4.17 -10.83
C LEU A 359 15.76 5.53 -11.50
N ASN A 360 16.82 5.64 -12.29
CA ASN A 360 17.10 6.76 -13.20
C ASN A 360 18.00 6.25 -14.33
N LEU A 361 18.18 7.03 -15.40
CA LEU A 361 18.98 6.61 -16.57
C LEU A 361 20.39 6.15 -16.19
N ARG A 362 21.04 6.79 -15.21
CA ARG A 362 22.38 6.38 -14.74
C ARG A 362 22.36 5.02 -14.04
N LYS A 363 21.35 4.75 -13.21
CA LYS A 363 21.20 3.47 -12.50
C LYS A 363 20.94 2.30 -13.45
N VAL A 364 20.35 2.55 -14.61
CA VAL A 364 20.09 1.54 -15.64
C VAL A 364 21.11 1.57 -16.79
N ASN A 365 22.23 2.30 -16.62
CA ASN A 365 23.32 2.42 -17.60
C ASN A 365 22.90 2.97 -18.98
N LEU A 366 21.87 3.82 -19.03
CA LEU A 366 21.44 4.50 -20.26
C LEU A 366 22.03 5.92 -20.37
N PRO A 367 22.15 6.46 -21.61
CA PRO A 367 22.70 7.79 -21.83
C PRO A 367 21.93 8.86 -21.06
N SER A 368 22.63 9.69 -20.30
CA SER A 368 22.00 10.82 -19.62
C SER A 368 21.59 11.88 -20.64
N VAL A 369 20.37 12.38 -20.51
CA VAL A 369 19.84 13.42 -21.37
C VAL A 369 19.50 14.64 -20.52
N ASP A 370 20.04 15.81 -20.88
CA ASP A 370 19.71 17.09 -20.27
C ASP A 370 18.71 17.84 -21.15
N LEU A 371 17.54 17.21 -21.32
CA LEU A 371 16.39 17.82 -21.98
C LEU A 371 15.32 17.98 -20.90
N GLN A 372 14.90 19.24 -20.66
CA GLN A 372 13.67 19.52 -19.93
C GLN A 372 12.50 19.06 -20.78
N CYS A 373 12.18 17.78 -20.69
CA CYS A 373 10.89 17.33 -21.15
C CYS A 373 9.87 17.88 -20.15
N ASP A 374 9.00 18.80 -20.59
CA ASP A 374 7.87 19.37 -19.84
C ASP A 374 6.83 18.27 -19.53
N LEU A 375 7.28 17.18 -18.89
CA LEU A 375 6.63 15.87 -18.86
C LEU A 375 5.68 15.66 -17.67
N PHE A 376 5.34 16.74 -16.97
CA PHE A 376 4.27 16.73 -15.98
C PHE A 376 3.03 17.51 -16.43
N ARG A 377 2.88 17.74 -17.73
CA ARG A 377 1.52 17.65 -18.28
C ARG A 377 1.13 16.20 -18.07
N LEU A 378 0.27 15.94 -17.07
CA LEU A 378 -0.67 14.83 -17.19
C LEU A 378 -1.35 15.09 -18.53
N SER A 379 -0.85 14.51 -19.63
CA SER A 379 -1.34 14.78 -20.98
C SER A 379 -2.64 14.03 -21.10
N TYR A 380 -3.63 14.51 -20.36
CA TYR A 380 -4.98 14.08 -20.55
C TYR A 380 -5.37 14.50 -21.95
N ASP A 381 -5.88 13.56 -22.72
CA ASP A 381 -6.47 13.88 -24.00
C ASP A 381 -7.68 14.78 -23.73
N ALA A 382 -7.58 16.04 -24.17
CA ALA A 382 -8.63 17.03 -23.97
C ALA A 382 -9.97 16.57 -24.56
N ILE A 383 -9.95 15.83 -25.68
CA ILE A 383 -11.16 15.31 -26.33
C ILE A 383 -11.80 14.23 -25.45
N GLU A 384 -11.00 13.33 -24.89
CA GLU A 384 -11.48 12.26 -24.01
C GLU A 384 -12.02 12.84 -22.69
N GLU A 385 -11.31 13.78 -22.07
CA GLU A 385 -11.74 14.44 -20.84
C GLU A 385 -13.00 15.27 -21.05
N GLN A 386 -13.12 15.98 -22.17
CA GLN A 386 -14.34 16.72 -22.51
C GLN A 386 -15.53 15.76 -22.69
N SER A 387 -15.32 14.60 -23.30
CA SER A 387 -16.35 13.57 -23.45
C SER A 387 -16.83 13.03 -22.10
N LYS A 388 -15.88 12.75 -21.18
CA LYS A 388 -16.20 12.35 -19.79
C LYS A 388 -16.93 13.45 -19.03
N ALA A 389 -16.51 14.71 -19.19
CA ALA A 389 -17.15 15.86 -18.57
C ALA A 389 -18.62 15.98 -18.98
N ASN A 390 -18.89 15.92 -20.29
CA ASN A 390 -20.25 16.01 -20.84
C ASN A 390 -21.14 14.87 -20.31
N ALA A 391 -20.64 13.63 -20.34
CA ALA A 391 -21.37 12.46 -19.84
C ALA A 391 -21.67 12.54 -18.32
N ASN A 392 -20.77 13.15 -17.55
CA ASN A 392 -20.96 13.31 -16.11
C ASN A 392 -21.92 14.47 -15.78
N ILE A 393 -21.84 15.59 -16.51
CA ILE A 393 -22.71 16.76 -16.32
C ILE A 393 -24.18 16.40 -16.48
N GLU A 394 -24.52 15.48 -17.39
CA GLU A 394 -25.90 15.00 -17.57
C GLU A 394 -26.43 14.22 -16.35
N LYS A 395 -25.54 13.61 -15.56
CA LYS A 395 -25.88 12.77 -14.41
C LYS A 395 -25.90 13.53 -13.07
N LEU A 396 -25.45 14.80 -13.05
CA LEU A 396 -25.44 15.61 -11.83
C LEU A 396 -26.88 15.95 -11.41
N ASN A 397 -27.15 15.85 -10.11
CA ASN A 397 -28.37 16.43 -9.52
C ASN A 397 -28.28 17.97 -9.46
N SER A 398 -29.37 18.65 -9.07
CA SER A 398 -29.45 20.12 -9.05
C SER A 398 -28.36 20.79 -8.22
N GLU A 399 -28.11 20.29 -7.01
CA GLU A 399 -27.13 20.85 -6.07
C GLU A 399 -25.70 20.63 -6.54
N GLN A 400 -25.38 19.42 -7.01
CA GLN A 400 -24.08 19.07 -7.58
C GLN A 400 -23.80 19.90 -8.84
N ARG A 401 -24.82 20.10 -9.68
CA ARG A 401 -24.74 20.92 -10.89
C ARG A 401 -24.49 22.38 -10.56
N TYR A 402 -25.17 22.91 -9.54
CA TYR A 402 -24.92 24.26 -9.02
C TYR A 402 -23.47 24.43 -8.55
N ALA A 403 -22.96 23.49 -7.75
CA ALA A 403 -21.59 23.52 -7.26
C ALA A 403 -20.55 23.51 -8.41
N VAL A 404 -20.71 22.60 -9.39
CA VAL A 404 -19.81 22.52 -10.55
C VAL A 404 -19.83 23.84 -11.35
N TYR A 405 -21.00 24.36 -11.69
CA TYR A 405 -21.08 25.58 -12.50
C TYR A 405 -20.56 26.81 -11.77
N LYS A 406 -20.79 26.93 -10.46
CA LYS A 406 -20.29 28.07 -9.68
C LYS A 406 -18.77 28.11 -9.64
N VAL A 407 -18.12 26.96 -9.51
CA VAL A 407 -16.65 26.87 -9.58
C VAL A 407 -16.16 27.14 -11.01
N LEU A 408 -16.78 26.55 -12.04
CA LEU A 408 -16.41 26.80 -13.44
C LEU A 408 -16.58 28.26 -13.85
N HIS A 409 -17.65 28.92 -13.42
CA HIS A 409 -17.89 30.34 -13.64
C HIS A 409 -16.76 31.17 -13.01
N SER A 410 -16.32 30.82 -11.80
CA SER A 410 -15.21 31.52 -11.14
C SER A 410 -13.87 31.31 -11.85
N ILE A 411 -13.69 30.18 -12.55
CA ILE A 411 -12.50 29.88 -13.35
C ILE A 411 -12.46 30.69 -14.66
N TYR A 412 -13.59 30.80 -15.36
CA TYR A 412 -13.63 31.31 -16.74
C TYR A 412 -14.25 32.70 -16.89
N GLU A 413 -15.12 33.13 -15.97
CA GLU A 413 -15.75 34.45 -16.00
C GLU A 413 -15.05 35.36 -14.98
N TYR A 414 -14.12 36.17 -15.49
CA TYR A 414 -13.28 37.03 -14.66
C TYR A 414 -14.06 38.26 -14.19
N GLN A 415 -14.52 38.22 -12.94
CA GLN A 415 -15.05 39.38 -12.23
C GLN A 415 -14.26 39.56 -10.92
N THR A 416 -13.95 40.82 -10.58
CA THR A 416 -13.05 41.20 -9.48
C THR A 416 -13.54 40.76 -8.10
N ASP A 417 -14.80 40.34 -7.97
CA ASP A 417 -15.47 40.02 -6.69
C ASP A 417 -15.90 38.53 -6.60
N MET A 418 -15.37 37.66 -7.47
CA MET A 418 -15.73 36.25 -7.46
C MET A 418 -14.96 35.46 -6.38
N PRO A 419 -15.65 34.53 -5.68
CA PRO A 419 -15.01 33.66 -4.70
C PRO A 419 -13.93 32.79 -5.33
N LYS A 420 -12.75 32.77 -4.71
CA LYS A 420 -11.60 31.94 -5.14
C LYS A 420 -11.41 30.69 -4.27
N CYS A 421 -11.99 30.65 -3.08
CA CYS A 421 -11.93 29.50 -2.18
C CYS A 421 -13.34 28.98 -1.88
N PHE A 422 -13.57 27.71 -2.21
CA PHE A 422 -14.84 27.02 -2.02
C PHE A 422 -14.67 25.86 -1.05
N PHE A 423 -15.72 25.53 -0.32
CA PHE A 423 -15.80 24.29 0.46
C PHE A 423 -17.06 23.51 0.11
N LEU A 424 -16.90 22.30 -0.44
CA LEU A 424 -18.01 21.39 -0.69
C LEU A 424 -18.22 20.47 0.52
N ASP A 425 -19.26 20.76 1.32
CA ASP A 425 -19.66 19.91 2.44
C ASP A 425 -20.71 18.90 2.00
N GLY A 426 -20.58 17.66 2.46
CA GLY A 426 -21.56 16.63 2.19
C GLY A 426 -21.29 15.34 2.96
N PRO A 427 -22.31 14.59 3.39
CA PRO A 427 -22.12 13.29 4.02
C PRO A 427 -21.37 12.27 3.16
N ALA A 428 -20.88 11.20 3.79
CA ALA A 428 -20.41 10.03 3.06
C ALA A 428 -21.51 9.52 2.12
N GLY A 429 -21.15 9.20 0.87
CA GLY A 429 -22.09 8.68 -0.13
C GLY A 429 -22.90 9.72 -0.91
N THR A 430 -22.74 11.02 -0.68
CA THR A 430 -23.51 12.06 -1.42
C THR A 430 -22.94 12.45 -2.79
N GLY A 431 -21.94 11.72 -3.29
CA GLY A 431 -21.36 11.95 -4.61
C GLY A 431 -20.36 13.11 -4.70
N LYS A 432 -19.75 13.56 -3.59
CA LYS A 432 -18.69 14.59 -3.61
C LYS A 432 -17.56 14.28 -4.60
N THR A 433 -17.05 13.05 -4.58
CA THR A 433 -16.02 12.59 -5.52
C THR A 433 -16.49 12.69 -6.98
N PHE A 434 -17.78 12.47 -7.24
CA PHE A 434 -18.35 12.62 -8.58
C PHE A 434 -18.34 14.10 -9.03
N VAL A 435 -18.62 15.03 -8.12
CA VAL A 435 -18.50 16.49 -8.35
C VAL A 435 -17.05 16.87 -8.67
N TYR A 436 -16.09 16.41 -7.86
CA TYR A 436 -14.66 16.68 -8.09
C TYR A 436 -14.19 16.15 -9.45
N SER A 437 -14.50 14.89 -9.76
CA SER A 437 -14.13 14.26 -11.03
C SER A 437 -14.74 15.00 -12.22
N THR A 438 -16.01 15.42 -12.13
CA THR A 438 -16.67 16.17 -13.20
C THR A 438 -15.99 17.53 -13.44
N LEU A 439 -15.64 18.25 -12.37
CA LEU A 439 -14.93 19.52 -12.46
C LEU A 439 -13.52 19.35 -13.07
N LEU A 440 -12.78 18.34 -12.62
CA LEU A 440 -11.45 18.02 -13.16
C LEU A 440 -11.50 17.73 -14.66
N HIS A 441 -12.43 16.86 -15.08
CA HIS A 441 -12.64 16.54 -16.50
C HIS A 441 -13.04 17.77 -17.32
N ALA A 442 -13.91 18.64 -16.78
CA ALA A 442 -14.38 19.83 -17.50
C ALA A 442 -13.27 20.87 -17.72
N VAL A 443 -12.35 21.04 -16.77
CA VAL A 443 -11.20 21.95 -16.93
C VAL A 443 -10.15 21.33 -17.87
N ARG A 444 -9.84 20.05 -17.70
CA ARG A 444 -8.88 19.34 -18.57
C ARG A 444 -9.36 19.22 -20.01
N GLY A 445 -10.68 19.05 -20.21
CA GLY A 445 -11.30 19.00 -21.53
C GLY A 445 -11.18 20.30 -22.34
N LYS A 446 -10.98 21.43 -21.66
CA LYS A 446 -10.66 22.72 -22.29
C LYS A 446 -9.16 22.92 -22.56
N GLY A 447 -8.33 21.92 -22.22
CA GLY A 447 -6.87 21.99 -22.35
C GLY A 447 -6.16 22.71 -21.20
N ASP A 448 -6.89 23.07 -20.14
CA ASP A 448 -6.36 23.74 -18.96
C ASP A 448 -5.88 22.75 -17.89
N GLN A 449 -4.94 23.18 -17.06
CA GLN A 449 -4.37 22.35 -15.99
C GLN A 449 -5.28 22.35 -14.75
N ALA A 450 -5.68 21.16 -14.30
CA ALA A 450 -6.44 20.95 -13.07
C ALA A 450 -5.78 19.91 -12.15
N ILE A 451 -5.51 20.30 -10.91
CA ILE A 451 -4.79 19.47 -9.94
C ILE A 451 -5.77 18.85 -8.94
N ALA A 452 -5.63 17.55 -8.70
CA ALA A 452 -6.36 16.82 -7.69
C ALA A 452 -5.42 16.42 -6.55
N VAL A 453 -5.73 16.84 -5.33
CA VAL A 453 -5.02 16.44 -4.12
C VAL A 453 -5.97 15.86 -3.07
N ALA A 454 -5.44 15.02 -2.19
CA ALA A 454 -6.18 14.56 -1.03
C ALA A 454 -5.31 14.48 0.23
N SER A 455 -5.94 14.48 1.40
CA SER A 455 -5.25 14.37 2.69
C SER A 455 -4.61 12.99 2.94
N THR A 456 -5.19 11.92 2.37
CA THR A 456 -4.68 10.54 2.51
C THR A 456 -4.35 9.91 1.16
N GLY A 457 -3.43 8.93 1.16
CA GLY A 457 -3.06 8.20 -0.06
C GLY A 457 -4.23 7.45 -0.71
N ILE A 458 -5.10 6.85 0.09
CA ILE A 458 -6.26 6.11 -0.42
C ILE A 458 -7.24 7.07 -1.10
N ALA A 459 -7.56 8.21 -0.48
CA ALA A 459 -8.45 9.20 -1.09
C ALA A 459 -7.85 9.79 -2.39
N ALA A 460 -6.53 10.00 -2.43
CA ALA A 460 -5.85 10.47 -3.63
C ALA A 460 -6.04 9.51 -4.82
N THR A 461 -6.00 8.19 -4.60
CA THR A 461 -6.18 7.19 -5.67
C THR A 461 -7.59 7.18 -6.28
N LEU A 462 -8.59 7.77 -5.62
CA LEU A 462 -9.96 7.84 -6.12
C LEU A 462 -10.17 9.00 -7.10
N LEU A 463 -9.23 9.95 -7.18
CA LEU A 463 -9.28 11.07 -8.10
C LEU A 463 -8.36 10.81 -9.29
N SER A 464 -8.82 11.17 -10.50
CA SER A 464 -8.02 11.02 -11.72
C SER A 464 -6.75 11.89 -11.65
N GLY A 465 -5.58 11.23 -11.61
CA GLY A 465 -4.27 11.86 -11.38
C GLY A 465 -4.07 12.42 -9.97
N GLY A 466 -4.86 11.96 -9.00
CA GLY A 466 -4.80 12.43 -7.63
C GLY A 466 -3.50 12.05 -6.93
N ARG A 467 -2.95 12.98 -6.14
CA ARG A 467 -1.78 12.77 -5.29
C ARG A 467 -2.05 13.26 -3.87
N THR A 468 -1.25 12.85 -2.90
CA THR A 468 -1.39 13.40 -1.55
C THR A 468 -0.97 14.86 -1.54
N ALA A 469 -1.66 15.70 -0.77
CA ALA A 469 -1.31 17.11 -0.62
C ALA A 469 0.15 17.29 -0.15
N HIS A 470 0.60 16.43 0.77
CA HIS A 470 1.99 16.39 1.24
C HIS A 470 2.99 16.17 0.09
N SER A 471 2.67 15.33 -0.89
CA SER A 471 3.56 15.01 -2.02
C SER A 471 3.64 16.12 -3.07
N ILE A 472 2.50 16.74 -3.38
CA ILE A 472 2.40 17.83 -4.37
C ILE A 472 3.03 19.11 -3.85
N PHE A 473 2.62 19.56 -2.66
CA PHE A 473 3.11 20.82 -2.12
C PHE A 473 4.44 20.68 -1.37
N LYS A 474 4.94 19.46 -1.13
CA LYS A 474 6.12 19.21 -0.28
C LYS A 474 5.93 19.74 1.15
N ILE A 475 4.75 19.45 1.73
CA ILE A 475 4.40 19.84 3.09
C ILE A 475 5.27 19.04 4.08
N PRO A 476 5.95 19.68 5.05
CA PRO A 476 6.72 18.98 6.07
C PRO A 476 5.82 18.13 6.97
N LEU A 477 6.34 16.99 7.46
CA LEU A 477 5.60 16.10 8.35
C LEU A 477 5.39 16.70 9.74
N THR A 478 6.33 17.52 10.21
CA THR A 478 6.25 18.28 11.45
C THR A 478 5.75 19.69 11.14
N LEU A 479 4.53 20.00 11.60
CA LEU A 479 3.84 21.25 11.31
C LEU A 479 3.74 22.14 12.54
N ASN A 480 4.01 23.42 12.34
CA ASN A 480 3.80 24.49 13.32
C ASN A 480 3.27 25.76 12.60
N ALA A 481 2.95 26.80 13.36
CA ALA A 481 2.37 28.02 12.82
C ALA A 481 3.24 28.70 11.76
N THR A 482 4.57 28.53 11.80
CA THR A 482 5.54 29.15 10.88
C THR A 482 6.02 28.20 9.77
N SER A 483 5.47 26.98 9.69
CA SER A 483 5.88 26.02 8.67
C SER A 483 5.69 26.56 7.25
N THR A 484 6.62 26.21 6.38
CA THR A 484 6.59 26.48 4.94
C THR A 484 6.74 25.17 4.18
N CYS A 485 6.23 25.16 2.96
CA CYS A 485 6.39 24.02 2.07
C CYS A 485 7.80 23.99 1.46
N ASN A 486 8.40 22.80 1.33
CA ASN A 486 9.76 22.61 0.80
C ASN A 486 9.75 22.48 -0.73
N LEU A 487 9.19 23.48 -1.42
CA LEU A 487 9.13 23.52 -2.88
C LEU A 487 9.86 24.77 -3.40
N LYS A 488 10.80 24.59 -4.33
CA LYS A 488 11.58 25.70 -4.91
C LYS A 488 10.86 26.27 -6.14
N PRO A 489 10.85 27.59 -6.37
CA PRO A 489 10.15 28.21 -7.50
C PRO A 489 10.60 27.72 -8.89
N ASN A 490 11.87 27.37 -9.05
CA ASN A 490 12.46 26.98 -10.34
C ASN A 490 12.29 25.48 -10.66
N THR A 491 11.32 24.81 -10.05
CA THR A 491 11.07 23.38 -10.26
C THR A 491 9.91 23.16 -11.23
N SER A 492 9.90 22.03 -11.92
CA SER A 492 8.77 21.67 -12.79
C SER A 492 7.47 21.56 -11.97
N GLU A 493 7.52 21.07 -10.73
CA GLU A 493 6.36 21.01 -9.85
C GLU A 493 5.79 22.38 -9.49
N ALA A 494 6.64 23.38 -9.27
CA ALA A 494 6.19 24.75 -9.05
C ALA A 494 5.50 25.34 -10.30
N LYS A 495 6.02 25.05 -11.50
CA LYS A 495 5.39 25.45 -12.77
C LYS A 495 3.99 24.84 -12.92
N ILE A 496 3.79 23.57 -12.55
CA ILE A 496 2.46 22.94 -12.58
C ILE A 496 1.47 23.67 -11.67
N LEU A 497 1.90 24.06 -10.46
CA LEU A 497 1.06 24.81 -9.53
C LEU A 497 0.72 26.21 -10.07
N LEU A 498 1.67 26.85 -10.77
CA LEU A 498 1.49 28.14 -11.43
C LEU A 498 0.55 28.06 -12.64
N ASP A 499 0.61 26.98 -13.41
CA ASP A 499 -0.24 26.80 -14.60
C ASP A 499 -1.66 26.32 -14.24
N ALA A 500 -1.84 25.74 -13.04
CA ALA A 500 -3.14 25.24 -12.60
C ALA A 500 -4.20 26.34 -12.48
N LYS A 501 -5.35 26.09 -13.12
CA LYS A 501 -6.57 26.91 -13.02
C LYS A 501 -7.38 26.60 -11.77
N VAL A 502 -7.37 25.34 -11.34
CA VAL A 502 -8.07 24.89 -10.14
C VAL A 502 -7.27 23.82 -9.41
N ILE A 503 -7.32 23.86 -8.09
CA ILE A 503 -6.80 22.82 -7.21
C ILE A 503 -7.97 22.28 -6.37
N VAL A 504 -8.28 21.00 -6.55
CA VAL A 504 -9.29 20.29 -5.76
C VAL A 504 -8.60 19.53 -4.64
N TRP A 505 -9.02 19.75 -3.39
CA TRP A 505 -8.46 19.10 -2.21
C TRP A 505 -9.51 18.31 -1.45
N ASP A 506 -9.45 16.98 -1.57
CA ASP A 506 -10.37 16.05 -0.89
C ASP A 506 -9.90 15.64 0.51
N GLU A 507 -10.86 15.29 1.37
CA GLU A 507 -10.68 15.02 2.79
C GLU A 507 -9.99 16.16 3.56
N ALA A 508 -10.26 17.41 3.17
CA ALA A 508 -9.69 18.60 3.80
C ALA A 508 -9.86 18.66 5.34
N PRO A 509 -11.00 18.24 5.94
CA PRO A 509 -11.16 18.23 7.41
C PRO A 509 -10.16 17.37 8.17
N MET A 510 -9.55 16.36 7.53
CA MET A 510 -8.53 15.51 8.15
C MET A 510 -7.15 16.19 8.22
N THR A 511 -6.94 17.29 7.49
CA THR A 511 -5.65 17.97 7.41
C THR A 511 -5.51 19.01 8.52
N HIS A 512 -4.33 19.06 9.14
CA HIS A 512 -3.99 20.03 10.16
C HIS A 512 -3.97 21.46 9.59
N VAL A 513 -4.56 22.44 10.31
CA VAL A 513 -4.63 23.86 9.92
C VAL A 513 -3.32 24.44 9.39
N HIS A 514 -2.21 24.19 10.08
CA HIS A 514 -0.87 24.64 9.67
C HIS A 514 -0.43 24.16 8.28
N ALA A 515 -0.93 23.03 7.78
CA ALA A 515 -0.64 22.60 6.41
C ALA A 515 -1.25 23.56 5.39
N PHE A 516 -2.49 24.00 5.61
CA PHE A 516 -3.15 24.98 4.74
C PHE A 516 -2.44 26.34 4.78
N LEU A 517 -2.00 26.80 5.95
CA LEU A 517 -1.21 28.02 6.08
C LEU A 517 0.15 27.92 5.38
N ALA A 518 0.81 26.77 5.44
CA ALA A 518 2.06 26.53 4.74
C ALA A 518 1.86 26.53 3.20
N VAL A 519 0.73 25.99 2.71
CA VAL A 519 0.37 26.01 1.29
C VAL A 519 -0.04 27.41 0.83
N ASP A 520 -0.77 28.17 1.65
CA ASP A 520 -1.12 29.57 1.38
C ASP A 520 0.15 30.41 1.16
N ARG A 521 1.10 30.35 2.09
CA ARG A 521 2.41 31.03 1.95
C ARG A 521 3.16 30.61 0.70
N LEU A 522 3.19 29.32 0.40
CA LEU A 522 3.85 28.80 -0.80
C LEU A 522 3.21 29.40 -2.07
N LEU A 523 1.88 29.35 -2.19
CA LEU A 523 1.21 29.82 -3.40
C LEU A 523 1.31 31.33 -3.54
N LYS A 524 1.26 32.11 -2.45
CA LYS A 524 1.54 33.55 -2.47
C LYS A 524 2.96 33.85 -2.95
N ASP A 525 3.96 33.10 -2.46
CA ASP A 525 5.34 33.27 -2.89
C ASP A 525 5.56 32.88 -4.36
N LEU A 526 4.92 31.80 -4.84
CA LEU A 526 5.02 31.38 -6.24
C LEU A 526 4.34 32.37 -7.18
N THR A 527 3.11 32.79 -6.86
CA THR A 527 2.29 33.66 -7.73
C THR A 527 2.62 35.15 -7.59
N LYS A 528 3.36 35.53 -6.54
CA LYS A 528 3.60 36.94 -6.16
C LYS A 528 2.30 37.73 -5.98
N CYS A 529 1.30 37.05 -5.41
CA CYS A 529 -0.02 37.60 -5.11
C CYS A 529 -0.33 37.40 -3.62
N ASP A 530 -0.72 38.45 -2.91
CA ASP A 530 -0.99 38.40 -1.46
C ASP A 530 -2.41 37.93 -1.11
N GLU A 531 -3.25 37.65 -2.11
CA GLU A 531 -4.57 37.06 -1.91
C GLU A 531 -4.48 35.64 -1.32
N PRO A 532 -5.51 35.14 -0.63
CA PRO A 532 -5.57 33.75 -0.15
C PRO A 532 -5.20 32.75 -1.25
N PHE A 533 -4.31 31.81 -0.91
CA PHE A 533 -3.71 30.82 -1.81
C PHE A 533 -3.09 31.42 -3.08
N GLY A 534 -2.55 32.63 -3.00
CA GLY A 534 -1.93 33.30 -4.15
C GLY A 534 -2.92 33.63 -5.27
N GLY A 535 -4.20 33.84 -4.93
CA GLY A 535 -5.27 34.09 -5.90
C GLY A 535 -5.65 32.85 -6.74
N LYS A 536 -5.18 31.66 -6.37
CA LYS A 536 -5.58 30.40 -7.01
C LYS A 536 -6.99 30.00 -6.60
N ILE A 537 -7.69 29.35 -7.53
CA ILE A 537 -9.01 28.79 -7.24
C ILE A 537 -8.84 27.44 -6.55
N ILE A 538 -9.30 27.36 -5.32
CA ILE A 538 -9.22 26.16 -4.48
C ILE A 538 -10.62 25.65 -4.18
N LEU A 539 -10.88 24.38 -4.48
CA LEU A 539 -12.07 23.67 -4.04
C LEU A 539 -11.68 22.68 -2.94
N LEU A 540 -11.96 23.04 -1.70
CA LEU A 540 -11.82 22.16 -0.55
C LEU A 540 -13.04 21.26 -0.44
N GLY A 541 -12.83 20.04 0.01
CA GLY A 541 -13.85 19.02 0.01
C GLY A 541 -13.72 18.07 1.18
N GLY A 542 -14.84 17.62 1.72
CA GLY A 542 -14.83 16.58 2.75
C GLY A 542 -16.10 16.54 3.58
N ASP A 543 -16.01 15.87 4.71
CA ASP A 543 -17.11 15.73 5.65
C ASP A 543 -16.61 16.03 7.07
N PHE A 544 -17.09 17.12 7.66
CA PHE A 544 -16.72 17.50 9.03
C PHE A 544 -17.24 16.54 10.11
N ARG A 545 -18.16 15.64 9.75
CA ARG A 545 -18.68 14.57 10.62
C ARG A 545 -17.78 13.33 10.59
N GLN A 546 -16.74 13.32 9.76
CA GLN A 546 -15.72 12.28 9.73
C GLN A 546 -14.54 12.62 10.67
N VAL A 547 -13.38 12.01 10.44
CA VAL A 547 -12.24 12.07 11.35
C VAL A 547 -11.59 13.45 11.32
N LEU A 548 -11.39 14.05 12.50
CA LEU A 548 -10.64 15.29 12.67
C LEU A 548 -9.12 15.05 12.51
N PRO A 549 -8.29 16.11 12.39
CA PRO A 549 -6.85 15.94 12.26
C PRO A 549 -6.26 15.12 13.42
N VAL A 550 -5.44 14.12 13.09
CA VAL A 550 -4.80 13.26 14.09
C VAL A 550 -3.60 13.98 14.69
N ILE A 551 -3.62 14.19 16.01
CA ILE A 551 -2.50 14.77 16.76
C ILE A 551 -1.96 13.72 17.72
N LEU A 552 -0.69 13.34 17.53
CA LEU A 552 -0.04 12.33 18.37
C LEU A 552 -0.01 12.82 19.82
N ARG A 553 -0.58 12.04 20.75
CA ARG A 553 -0.66 12.37 22.18
C ARG A 553 -1.39 13.69 22.49
N GLY A 554 -2.20 14.21 21.56
CA GLY A 554 -2.93 15.45 21.73
C GLY A 554 -4.23 15.30 22.53
N TYR A 555 -4.57 16.31 23.32
CA TYR A 555 -5.88 16.42 23.96
C TYR A 555 -6.97 16.83 22.95
N ARG A 556 -8.24 16.59 23.29
CA ARG A 556 -9.39 16.97 22.44
C ARG A 556 -9.40 18.45 22.06
N SER A 557 -9.03 19.34 22.98
CA SER A 557 -8.92 20.79 22.72
C SER A 557 -7.91 21.10 21.62
N LEU A 558 -6.77 20.39 21.62
CA LEU A 558 -5.72 20.55 20.62
C LEU A 558 -6.20 20.08 19.25
N THR A 559 -6.86 18.92 19.16
CA THR A 559 -7.47 18.42 17.92
C THR A 559 -8.48 19.41 17.33
N VAL A 560 -9.34 20.00 18.16
CA VAL A 560 -10.31 21.01 17.73
C VAL A 560 -9.60 22.27 17.26
N SER A 561 -8.58 22.76 17.98
CA SER A 561 -7.79 23.93 17.58
C SER A 561 -7.07 23.75 16.25
N SER A 562 -6.71 22.51 15.91
CA SER A 562 -6.00 22.17 14.67
C SER A 562 -6.92 21.97 13.46
N CYS A 563 -8.23 22.08 13.62
CA CYS A 563 -9.20 21.94 12.54
C CYS A 563 -9.19 23.14 11.59
N ILE A 564 -9.48 22.88 10.32
CA ILE A 564 -9.55 23.89 9.25
C ILE A 564 -10.57 25.01 9.53
N LYS A 565 -11.57 24.78 10.41
CA LYS A 565 -12.53 25.83 10.82
C LYS A 565 -11.90 27.00 11.57
N ASN A 566 -10.69 26.84 12.10
CA ASN A 566 -9.96 27.92 12.78
C ASN A 566 -9.04 28.71 11.84
N ILE A 567 -9.23 28.56 10.53
CA ILE A 567 -8.52 29.33 9.52
C ILE A 567 -9.28 30.63 9.26
N ASP A 568 -8.60 31.76 9.42
CA ASP A 568 -9.10 33.08 9.08
C ASP A 568 -8.65 33.48 7.66
N PHE A 569 -9.04 32.67 6.66
CA PHE A 569 -9.05 33.12 5.27
C PHE A 569 -10.42 33.77 5.09
N GLY A 570 -10.49 35.10 5.08
CA GLY A 570 -11.72 35.89 5.21
C GLY A 570 -12.90 35.58 4.27
N MET A 571 -12.86 34.57 3.40
CA MET A 571 -14.00 34.09 2.61
C MET A 571 -13.83 32.63 2.13
N ILE A 572 -13.97 31.63 3.02
CA ILE A 572 -14.27 30.26 2.55
C ILE A 572 -15.76 30.21 2.23
N PHE A 573 -16.12 30.21 0.96
CA PHE A 573 -17.51 30.11 0.54
C PHE A 573 -17.98 28.66 0.60
N SER A 574 -18.90 28.35 1.51
CA SER A 574 -19.54 27.04 1.58
C SER A 574 -20.45 26.85 0.36
N LEU A 575 -20.27 25.72 -0.33
CA LEU A 575 -21.10 25.23 -1.43
C LEU A 575 -21.94 24.04 -0.99
#